data_AF-A0A8S3J0L5-F1
#
_entry.id   AF-A0A8S3J0L5-F1
#
_cell.length_a   1.000
_cell.length_b   1.000
_cell.length_c   1.000
_cell.angle_alpha   90.00
_cell.angle_beta   90.00
_cell.angle_gamma   90.00
#
_symmetry.space_group_name_H-M   'P 1'
#
loop_
_entity.id
_entity.type
_entity.pdbx_description
1 polymer ?
#
loop_
_entity_poly.entity_id
_entity_poly.type
_entity_poly.pdbx_seq_one_letter_code
_entity_poly.pdbx_strand_id
1 'polypeptide(L)'
;MVFSARADFTSFVQLVVIPNLGCQDADWSNVSATDAVVLVKRGDCTFPEKVTFAENYRARGLLVYNDGTAADRFQALQGVRAKMNSSVPAFFLSYSMGMQLVNAANDAGANAAIMMNVNVSDAEGIGNICADTPSGDITKTIVVGAHSDGVPAGSGINDNGSGTVGLLVLALNLARLFQTSSNNYPTYPYRVRFCWWGAEEIGLLGSIHHVEQAILNS
;
A
#
# COMPACT_ATOMS: atom_id res chain seq x y z
N MET A 1 6.44 -4.32 6.05
CA MET A 1 6.00 -4.76 4.70
C MET A 1 4.50 -4.80 4.67
N VAL A 2 3.90 -4.49 3.53
CA VAL A 2 2.46 -4.47 3.34
C VAL A 2 2.16 -5.26 2.06
N PHE A 3 1.37 -6.34 2.18
CA PHE A 3 0.97 -7.32 1.13
C PHE A 3 2.05 -8.14 0.41
N SER A 4 3.23 -8.37 0.98
CA SER A 4 4.14 -9.40 0.42
C SER A 4 3.54 -10.80 0.55
N ALA A 5 3.84 -11.69 -0.40
CA ALA A 5 3.55 -13.12 -0.24
C ALA A 5 4.38 -13.73 0.91
N ARG A 6 3.88 -14.84 1.47
CA ARG A 6 4.67 -15.72 2.36
C ARG A 6 5.79 -16.38 1.56
N ALA A 7 6.94 -16.61 2.20
CA ALA A 7 8.01 -17.43 1.63
C ALA A 7 8.66 -18.29 2.71
N ASP A 8 9.06 -19.50 2.34
CA ASP A 8 9.86 -20.39 3.17
C ASP A 8 10.83 -21.13 2.25
N PHE A 9 11.96 -20.50 1.95
CA PHE A 9 12.95 -21.09 1.06
C PHE A 9 13.81 -22.07 1.84
N THR A 10 13.61 -23.37 1.57
CA THR A 10 14.38 -24.46 2.18
C THR A 10 15.78 -24.63 1.58
N SER A 11 16.11 -23.89 0.51
CA SER A 11 17.42 -23.87 -0.13
C SER A 11 17.72 -22.47 -0.69
N PHE A 12 18.99 -22.20 -0.96
CA PHE A 12 19.38 -20.98 -1.68
C PHE A 12 18.83 -20.99 -3.11
N VAL A 13 18.35 -19.84 -3.55
CA VAL A 13 17.77 -19.60 -4.89
C VAL A 13 18.65 -18.59 -5.61
N GLN A 14 18.93 -18.83 -6.90
CA GLN A 14 19.79 -17.96 -7.69
C GLN A 14 19.30 -16.50 -7.67
N LEU A 15 20.25 -15.57 -7.50
CA LEU A 15 20.01 -14.15 -7.63
C LEU A 15 20.21 -13.71 -9.08
N VAL A 16 19.25 -12.97 -9.63
CA VAL A 16 19.30 -12.45 -10.99
C VAL A 16 19.02 -10.96 -11.00
N VAL A 17 19.90 -10.16 -11.60
CA VAL A 17 19.71 -8.70 -11.71
C VAL A 17 18.89 -8.41 -12.95
N ILE A 18 17.80 -7.65 -12.78
CA ILE A 18 17.02 -7.13 -13.90
C ILE A 18 17.68 -5.84 -14.39
N PRO A 19 18.03 -5.73 -15.69
CA PRO A 19 18.54 -4.52 -16.30
C PRO A 19 17.64 -3.29 -16.13
N ASN A 20 18.24 -2.11 -16.29
CA ASN A 20 17.56 -0.83 -16.25
C ASN A 20 16.76 -0.64 -14.94
N LEU A 21 15.44 -0.50 -15.06
CA LEU A 21 14.52 -0.27 -13.94
C LEU A 21 13.49 -1.39 -13.80
N GLY A 22 13.45 -2.39 -14.68
CA GLY A 22 12.44 -3.45 -14.65
C GLY A 22 11.01 -2.92 -14.85
N CYS A 23 10.84 -1.86 -15.64
CA CYS A 23 9.56 -1.15 -15.79
C CYS A 23 8.85 -1.46 -17.11
N GLN A 24 9.45 -2.28 -17.97
CA GLN A 24 8.94 -2.66 -19.28
C GLN A 24 9.37 -4.08 -19.61
N ASP A 25 8.63 -4.79 -20.46
CA ASP A 25 8.93 -6.18 -20.83
C ASP A 25 10.35 -6.39 -21.36
N ALA A 26 10.90 -5.43 -22.10
CA ALA A 26 12.26 -5.50 -22.64
C ALA A 26 13.36 -5.62 -21.56
N ASP A 27 13.08 -5.15 -20.34
CA ASP A 27 14.01 -5.28 -19.21
C ASP A 27 14.04 -6.73 -18.68
N TRP A 28 13.00 -7.52 -18.92
CA TRP A 28 12.81 -8.87 -18.36
C TRP A 28 12.98 -9.98 -19.39
N SER A 29 12.61 -9.74 -20.65
CA SER A 29 12.50 -10.77 -21.71
C SER A 29 13.81 -11.48 -22.05
N ASN A 30 14.96 -10.83 -21.82
CA ASN A 30 16.29 -11.35 -22.11
C ASN A 30 17.03 -11.85 -20.84
N VAL A 31 16.30 -12.03 -19.74
CA VAL A 31 16.85 -12.39 -18.45
C VAL A 31 16.16 -13.65 -17.93
N SER A 32 16.92 -14.58 -17.36
CA SER A 32 16.37 -15.81 -16.78
C SER A 32 15.75 -15.55 -15.41
N ALA A 33 14.61 -14.86 -15.37
CA ALA A 33 13.90 -14.49 -14.14
C ALA A 33 13.10 -15.64 -13.53
N THR A 34 12.71 -16.64 -14.32
CA THR A 34 11.89 -17.77 -13.85
C THR A 34 12.60 -18.56 -12.75
N ASP A 35 11.88 -18.84 -11.67
CA ASP A 35 12.35 -19.54 -10.46
C ASP A 35 13.53 -18.88 -9.72
N ALA A 36 13.95 -17.68 -10.13
CA ALA A 36 15.02 -16.92 -9.51
C ALA A 36 14.50 -15.89 -8.49
N VAL A 37 15.38 -15.43 -7.60
CA VAL A 37 15.16 -14.18 -6.86
C VAL A 37 15.67 -13.05 -7.73
N VAL A 38 14.79 -12.13 -8.11
CA VAL A 38 15.13 -11.01 -8.99
C VAL A 38 15.47 -9.76 -8.18
N LEU A 39 16.51 -9.04 -8.58
CA LEU A 39 16.92 -7.76 -8.00
C LEU A 39 16.64 -6.63 -8.99
N VAL A 40 15.83 -5.66 -8.58
CA VAL A 40 15.36 -4.55 -9.42
C VAL A 40 15.68 -3.21 -8.75
N LYS A 41 16.19 -2.25 -9.52
CA LYS A 41 16.46 -0.89 -9.02
C LYS A 41 15.15 -0.09 -8.87
N ARG A 42 15.04 0.72 -7.81
CA ARG A 42 14.00 1.77 -7.72
C ARG A 42 14.11 2.73 -8.91
N GLY A 43 12.98 3.15 -9.45
CA GLY A 43 12.92 4.01 -10.62
C GLY A 43 11.53 4.56 -10.86
N ASP A 44 11.18 4.70 -12.13
CA ASP A 44 10.03 5.48 -12.58
C ASP A 44 8.69 4.76 -12.40
N CYS A 45 8.66 3.44 -12.56
CA CYS A 45 7.46 2.63 -12.28
C CYS A 45 7.29 2.34 -10.78
N THR A 46 6.04 2.15 -10.39
CA THR A 46 5.61 1.88 -9.03
C THR A 46 6.07 0.50 -8.53
N PHE A 47 6.11 0.32 -7.21
CA PHE A 47 6.43 -0.98 -6.61
C PHE A 47 5.43 -2.09 -6.95
N PRO A 48 4.09 -1.85 -6.94
CA PRO A 48 3.11 -2.83 -7.42
C PRO A 48 3.35 -3.26 -8.88
N GLU A 49 3.79 -2.36 -9.75
CA GLU A 49 4.11 -2.70 -11.15
C GLU A 49 5.33 -3.62 -11.24
N LYS A 50 6.40 -3.35 -10.48
CA LYS A 50 7.58 -4.23 -10.42
C LYS A 50 7.23 -5.63 -9.89
N VAL A 51 6.35 -5.71 -8.89
CA VAL A 51 5.82 -6.98 -8.39
C VAL A 51 5.04 -7.70 -9.48
N THR A 52 4.18 -6.99 -10.21
CA THR A 52 3.40 -7.56 -11.33
C THR A 52 4.33 -8.12 -12.42
N PHE A 53 5.42 -7.44 -12.76
CA PHE A 53 6.41 -7.99 -13.69
C PHE A 53 7.09 -9.24 -13.12
N ALA A 54 7.51 -9.22 -11.85
CA ALA A 54 8.10 -10.39 -11.22
C ALA A 54 7.16 -11.61 -11.26
N GLU A 55 5.85 -11.40 -11.06
CA GLU A 55 4.82 -12.44 -11.20
C GLU A 55 4.70 -12.93 -12.66
N ASN A 56 4.60 -12.02 -13.62
CA ASN A 56 4.45 -12.36 -15.05
C ASN A 56 5.64 -13.17 -15.57
N TYR A 57 6.85 -12.88 -15.10
CA TYR A 57 8.08 -13.60 -15.47
C TYR A 57 8.40 -14.78 -14.53
N ARG A 58 7.46 -15.14 -13.64
CA ARG A 58 7.52 -16.29 -12.74
C ARG A 58 8.76 -16.28 -11.84
N ALA A 59 9.15 -15.10 -11.38
CA ALA A 59 10.18 -14.97 -10.37
C ALA A 59 9.72 -15.62 -9.07
N ARG A 60 10.67 -16.20 -8.33
CA ARG A 60 10.41 -16.83 -7.03
C ARG A 60 10.40 -15.84 -5.88
N GLY A 61 11.04 -14.69 -6.05
CA GLY A 61 11.06 -13.58 -5.09
C GLY A 61 11.56 -12.30 -5.74
N LEU A 62 11.18 -11.14 -5.19
CA LEU A 62 11.57 -9.82 -5.66
C LEU A 62 12.33 -9.06 -4.57
N LEU A 63 13.48 -8.52 -4.92
CA LEU A 63 14.22 -7.55 -4.14
C LEU A 63 14.23 -6.23 -4.92
N VAL A 64 13.69 -5.17 -4.31
CA VAL A 64 13.82 -3.81 -4.84
C VAL A 64 14.86 -3.08 -4.01
N TYR A 65 15.82 -2.40 -4.63
CA TYR A 65 16.80 -1.59 -3.88
C TYR A 65 16.68 -0.11 -4.24
N ASN A 66 16.95 0.75 -3.26
CA ASN A 66 16.91 2.20 -3.48
C ASN A 66 17.99 2.63 -4.50
N ASP A 67 17.84 3.79 -5.13
CA ASP A 67 18.68 4.19 -6.28
C ASP A 67 19.86 5.12 -5.95
N GLY A 68 19.94 5.63 -4.72
CA GLY A 68 21.02 6.51 -4.27
C GLY A 68 21.04 7.89 -4.94
N THR A 69 19.93 8.33 -5.56
CA THR A 69 19.90 9.60 -6.33
C THR A 69 19.66 10.85 -5.48
N ALA A 70 19.20 10.68 -4.24
CA ALA A 70 18.96 11.76 -3.27
C ALA A 70 19.18 11.25 -1.83
N ALA A 71 19.32 12.15 -0.86
CA ALA A 71 19.64 11.80 0.53
C ALA A 71 18.63 10.82 1.17
N ASP A 72 17.35 10.98 0.85
CA ASP A 72 16.24 10.10 1.26
C ASP A 72 16.14 8.81 0.42
N ARG A 73 16.98 8.65 -0.61
CA ARG A 73 17.02 7.49 -1.52
C ARG A 73 18.20 6.56 -1.29
N PHE A 74 18.83 6.63 -0.12
CA PHE A 74 19.86 5.68 0.31
C PHE A 74 19.33 4.57 1.22
N GLN A 75 18.44 4.90 2.17
CA GLN A 75 17.94 3.95 3.17
C GLN A 75 16.82 3.08 2.60
N ALA A 76 16.56 1.91 3.20
CA ALA A 76 15.44 1.08 2.78
C ALA A 76 14.10 1.77 3.08
N LEU A 77 13.13 1.67 2.18
CA LEU A 77 11.74 1.99 2.49
C LEU A 77 11.13 0.88 3.35
N GLN A 78 10.12 1.23 4.15
CA GLN A 78 9.37 0.28 4.97
C GLN A 78 8.45 -0.60 4.08
N GLY A 79 9.05 -1.53 3.35
CA GLY A 79 8.40 -2.55 2.54
C GLY A 79 8.15 -2.17 1.07
N VAL A 80 7.89 -3.20 0.27
CA VAL A 80 7.37 -3.07 -1.11
C VAL A 80 5.85 -3.12 -0.98
N ARG A 81 5.13 -2.03 -1.25
CA ARG A 81 3.66 -2.08 -1.33
C ARG A 81 3.32 -2.96 -2.54
N ALA A 82 3.07 -4.24 -2.31
CA ALA A 82 2.61 -5.17 -3.33
C ALA A 82 1.08 -5.10 -3.46
N LYS A 83 0.52 -5.71 -4.50
CA LYS A 83 -0.94 -5.84 -4.61
C LYS A 83 -1.44 -6.83 -3.56
N MET A 84 -2.68 -6.63 -3.10
CA MET A 84 -3.36 -7.64 -2.27
C MET A 84 -3.37 -8.98 -3.01
N ASN A 85 -3.03 -10.06 -2.29
CA ASN A 85 -2.85 -11.42 -2.84
C ASN A 85 -1.68 -11.59 -3.83
N SER A 86 -0.65 -10.74 -3.77
CA SER A 86 0.61 -11.00 -4.49
C SER A 86 1.12 -12.41 -4.21
N SER A 87 1.54 -13.09 -5.27
CA SER A 87 2.09 -14.46 -5.22
C SER A 87 3.61 -14.46 -5.03
N VAL A 88 4.26 -13.34 -5.34
CA VAL A 88 5.72 -13.17 -5.20
C VAL A 88 6.05 -12.43 -3.90
N PRO A 89 6.95 -12.98 -3.06
CA PRO A 89 7.43 -12.29 -1.87
C PRO A 89 8.38 -11.15 -2.27
N ALA A 90 8.20 -9.96 -1.69
CA ALA A 90 8.90 -8.75 -2.13
C ALA A 90 9.48 -7.92 -0.98
N PHE A 91 10.78 -7.59 -1.05
CA PHE A 91 11.49 -6.79 -0.05
C PHE A 91 12.13 -5.54 -0.63
N PHE A 92 12.26 -4.52 0.22
CA PHE A 92 12.94 -3.28 -0.11
C PHE A 92 14.28 -3.21 0.62
N LEU A 93 15.34 -2.88 -0.11
CA LEU A 93 16.71 -2.82 0.36
C LEU A 93 17.26 -1.38 0.28
N SER A 94 18.27 -1.09 1.11
CA SER A 94 19.05 0.13 0.96
C SER A 94 19.82 0.12 -0.36
N TYR A 95 20.23 1.30 -0.84
CA TYR A 95 21.08 1.39 -2.03
C TYR A 95 22.39 0.61 -1.85
N SER A 96 23.02 0.73 -0.68
CA SER A 96 24.28 0.05 -0.37
C SER A 96 24.15 -1.48 -0.44
N MET A 97 23.10 -2.05 0.16
CA MET A 97 22.83 -3.49 0.12
C MET A 97 22.52 -3.95 -1.31
N GLY A 98 21.70 -3.19 -2.04
CA GLY A 98 21.40 -3.48 -3.44
C GLY A 98 22.65 -3.52 -4.32
N MET A 99 23.54 -2.53 -4.19
CA MET A 99 24.79 -2.51 -4.95
C MET A 99 25.74 -3.66 -4.59
N GLN A 100 25.79 -4.09 -3.33
CA GLN A 100 26.53 -5.29 -2.94
C GLN A 100 25.99 -6.54 -3.66
N LEU A 101 24.67 -6.69 -3.72
CA LEU A 101 24.02 -7.79 -4.42
C LEU A 101 24.19 -7.72 -5.95
N VAL A 102 24.14 -6.52 -6.55
CA VAL A 102 24.45 -6.32 -7.98
C VAL A 102 25.87 -6.77 -8.29
N ASN A 103 26.85 -6.35 -7.48
CA ASN A 103 28.24 -6.73 -7.68
C ASN A 103 28.44 -8.24 -7.52
N ALA A 104 27.81 -8.84 -6.50
CA ALA A 104 27.87 -10.29 -6.27
C ALA A 104 27.24 -11.09 -7.42
N ALA A 105 26.12 -10.63 -7.99
CA ALA A 105 25.46 -11.32 -9.10
C ALA A 105 26.21 -11.20 -10.44
N ASN A 106 26.98 -10.12 -10.62
CA ASN A 106 27.75 -9.88 -11.85
C ASN A 106 29.18 -10.44 -11.79
N ASP A 107 29.65 -10.89 -10.63
CA ASP A 107 30.93 -11.57 -10.50
C ASP A 107 30.80 -12.99 -11.06
N ALA A 108 31.46 -13.26 -12.19
CA ALA A 108 31.42 -14.55 -12.87
C ALA A 108 31.94 -15.73 -12.03
N GLY A 109 32.68 -15.46 -10.95
CA GLY A 109 33.11 -16.47 -9.96
C GLY A 109 32.13 -16.67 -8.80
N ALA A 110 31.13 -15.80 -8.66
CA ALA A 110 30.18 -15.82 -7.56
C ALA A 110 28.84 -16.43 -7.99
N ASN A 111 28.48 -17.57 -7.39
CA ASN A 111 27.12 -18.10 -7.46
C ASN A 111 26.23 -17.38 -6.44
N ALA A 112 25.94 -16.10 -6.70
CA ALA A 112 25.10 -15.32 -5.80
C ALA A 112 23.70 -15.94 -5.69
N ALA A 113 23.27 -16.21 -4.47
CA ALA A 113 22.01 -16.85 -4.18
C ALA A 113 21.40 -16.32 -2.88
N ILE A 114 20.08 -16.32 -2.81
CA ILE A 114 19.28 -15.76 -1.73
C ILE A 114 18.47 -16.86 -1.07
N MET A 115 18.44 -16.85 0.26
CA MET A 115 17.46 -17.56 1.06
C MET A 115 16.49 -16.54 1.64
N MET A 116 15.19 -16.77 1.45
CA MET A 116 14.14 -15.83 1.82
C MET A 116 13.09 -16.54 2.67
N ASN A 117 12.85 -16.01 3.87
CA ASN A 117 11.81 -16.47 4.77
C ASN A 117 10.93 -15.27 5.13
N VAL A 118 9.67 -15.32 4.70
CA VAL A 118 8.67 -14.27 4.95
C VAL A 118 7.51 -14.88 5.71
N ASN A 119 7.31 -14.38 6.91
CA ASN A 119 6.09 -14.65 7.65
C ASN A 119 5.11 -13.50 7.41
N VAL A 120 3.88 -13.87 7.08
CA VAL A 120 2.76 -12.95 6.88
C VAL A 120 1.68 -13.28 7.90
N SER A 121 1.03 -12.24 8.40
CA SER A 121 -0.11 -12.35 9.29
C SER A 121 -1.21 -11.44 8.75
N ASP A 122 -2.45 -11.91 8.83
CA ASP A 122 -3.58 -11.08 8.46
C ASP A 122 -3.72 -9.91 9.42
N ALA A 123 -4.12 -8.76 8.87
CA ALA A 123 -4.45 -7.61 9.68
C ALA A 123 -5.89 -7.78 10.21
N GLU A 124 -6.02 -8.00 11.52
CA GLU A 124 -7.32 -8.04 12.18
C GLU A 124 -7.76 -6.63 12.61
N GLY A 125 -9.08 -6.42 12.68
CA GLY A 125 -9.65 -5.20 13.28
C GLY A 125 -9.66 -3.95 12.38
N ILE A 126 -9.46 -4.09 11.08
CA ILE A 126 -9.63 -2.98 10.13
C ILE A 126 -11.13 -2.75 9.90
N GLY A 127 -11.60 -1.52 10.07
CA GLY A 127 -12.98 -1.15 9.79
C GLY A 127 -13.14 0.33 9.49
N ASN A 128 -14.18 0.67 8.73
CA ASN A 128 -14.62 2.04 8.55
C ASN A 128 -15.61 2.41 9.66
N ILE A 129 -15.52 3.63 10.17
CA ILE A 129 -16.54 4.19 11.06
C ILE A 129 -17.28 5.26 10.27
N CYS A 130 -18.60 5.12 10.10
CA CYS A 130 -19.40 6.12 9.40
C CYS A 130 -20.58 6.59 10.27
N ALA A 131 -20.92 7.87 10.17
CA ALA A 131 -22.04 8.50 10.84
C ALA A 131 -22.84 9.36 9.86
N ASP A 132 -24.16 9.16 9.82
CA ASP A 132 -25.09 9.89 8.95
C ASP A 132 -25.82 10.99 9.74
N THR A 133 -26.17 12.09 9.06
CA THR A 133 -27.11 13.07 9.62
C THR A 133 -28.49 12.46 9.85
N PRO A 134 -29.25 12.91 10.87
CA PRO A 134 -30.56 12.34 11.20
C PRO A 134 -31.67 12.67 10.18
N SER A 135 -31.41 13.58 9.24
CA SER A 135 -32.32 13.95 8.16
C SER A 135 -31.55 14.07 6.83
N GLY A 136 -32.31 14.22 5.74
CA GLY A 136 -31.79 14.30 4.38
C GLY A 136 -32.20 13.10 3.53
N ASP A 137 -32.23 13.32 2.21
CA ASP A 137 -32.54 12.27 1.24
C ASP A 137 -31.36 11.28 1.15
N ILE A 138 -31.62 10.02 1.48
CA ILE A 138 -30.61 8.95 1.43
C ILE A 138 -30.08 8.71 0.01
N THR A 139 -30.88 9.03 -1.01
CA THR A 139 -30.48 8.91 -2.43
C THR A 139 -29.57 10.08 -2.87
N LYS A 140 -29.48 11.13 -2.06
CA LYS A 140 -28.64 12.31 -2.30
C LYS A 140 -27.69 12.50 -1.12
N THR A 141 -26.73 11.59 -1.01
CA THR A 141 -25.77 11.57 0.10
C THR A 141 -24.49 12.30 -0.28
N ILE A 142 -24.09 13.28 0.52
CA ILE A 142 -22.76 13.89 0.50
C ILE A 142 -21.88 13.09 1.45
N VAL A 143 -20.82 12.46 0.93
CA VAL A 143 -19.83 11.74 1.75
C VAL A 143 -18.64 12.65 1.98
N VAL A 144 -18.29 12.84 3.25
CA VAL A 144 -17.08 13.58 3.68
C VAL A 144 -16.23 12.62 4.49
N GLY A 145 -14.95 12.47 4.15
CA GLY A 145 -14.12 11.44 4.76
C GLY A 145 -12.68 11.85 5.04
N ALA A 146 -12.07 11.10 5.95
CA ALA A 146 -10.67 11.16 6.35
C ALA A 146 -10.26 9.74 6.73
N HIS A 147 -9.00 9.33 6.55
CA HIS A 147 -8.57 8.05 7.12
C HIS A 147 -8.10 8.19 8.56
N SER A 148 -8.28 7.11 9.34
CA SER A 148 -7.99 7.06 10.77
C SER A 148 -6.77 6.20 11.12
N ASP A 149 -6.22 5.46 10.16
CA ASP A 149 -4.95 4.75 10.32
C ASP A 149 -3.76 5.68 10.06
N GLY A 150 -2.58 5.24 10.48
CA GLY A 150 -1.31 5.88 10.21
C GLY A 150 -0.19 4.83 10.12
N VAL A 151 1.03 5.26 9.81
CA VAL A 151 2.17 4.36 9.68
C VAL A 151 2.96 4.19 10.98
N PRO A 152 3.61 3.02 11.21
CA PRO A 152 4.46 2.81 12.39
C PRO A 152 5.62 3.81 12.53
N ALA A 153 6.01 4.48 11.45
CA ALA A 153 7.14 5.40 11.41
C ALA A 153 6.86 6.74 12.13
N GLY A 154 5.60 7.06 12.44
CA GLY A 154 5.25 8.35 13.01
C GLY A 154 3.92 8.35 13.75
N SER A 155 3.65 9.45 14.44
CA SER A 155 2.43 9.63 15.24
C SER A 155 1.18 9.92 14.42
N GLY A 156 1.30 10.12 13.11
CA GLY A 156 0.19 10.41 12.21
C GLY A 156 -0.56 11.70 12.53
N ILE A 157 0.06 12.68 13.22
CA ILE A 157 -0.63 13.91 13.64
C ILE A 157 -1.20 14.68 12.45
N ASN A 158 -0.44 14.81 11.37
CA ASN A 158 -0.93 15.45 10.15
C ASN A 158 -1.44 14.44 9.11
N ASP A 159 -0.94 13.21 9.14
CA ASP A 159 -1.29 12.13 8.22
C ASP A 159 -1.79 10.91 9.02
N ASN A 160 -3.07 10.84 9.38
CA ASN A 160 -4.12 11.83 9.06
C ASN A 160 -4.98 12.22 10.26
N GLY A 161 -4.31 12.49 11.39
CA GLY A 161 -4.91 13.04 12.60
C GLY A 161 -5.58 14.40 12.35
N SER A 162 -4.99 15.24 11.51
CA SER A 162 -5.54 16.56 11.16
C SER A 162 -6.88 16.44 10.44
N GLY A 163 -6.97 15.57 9.41
CA GLY A 163 -8.21 15.27 8.71
C GLY A 163 -9.24 14.59 9.60
N THR A 164 -8.81 13.62 10.40
CA THR A 164 -9.66 12.90 11.37
C THR A 164 -10.33 13.85 12.37
N VAL A 165 -9.57 14.77 12.97
CA VAL A 165 -10.10 15.75 13.94
C VAL A 165 -10.92 16.82 13.22
N GLY A 166 -10.49 17.29 12.05
CA GLY A 166 -11.24 18.24 11.24
C GLY A 166 -12.63 17.71 10.88
N LEU A 167 -12.71 16.43 10.49
CA LEU A 167 -13.97 15.76 10.19
C LEU A 167 -14.89 15.66 11.42
N LEU A 168 -14.33 15.33 12.58
CA LEU A 168 -15.08 15.27 13.84
C LEU A 168 -15.63 16.64 14.23
N VAL A 169 -14.81 17.69 14.13
CA VAL A 169 -15.23 19.07 14.43
C VAL A 169 -16.35 19.50 13.48
N LEU A 170 -16.27 19.17 12.19
CA LEU A 170 -17.33 19.46 11.22
C LEU A 170 -18.63 18.73 11.58
N ALA A 171 -18.54 17.43 11.88
CA ALA A 171 -19.69 16.62 12.30
C ALA A 171 -20.35 17.17 13.57
N LEU A 172 -19.57 17.56 14.57
CA LEU A 172 -20.07 18.13 15.82
C LEU A 172 -20.75 19.49 15.61
N ASN A 173 -20.19 20.36 14.77
CA ASN A 173 -20.82 21.65 14.46
C ASN A 173 -22.15 21.47 13.72
N LEU A 174 -22.20 20.55 12.77
CA LEU A 174 -23.45 20.22 12.08
C LEU A 174 -24.48 19.60 13.05
N ALA A 175 -24.05 18.70 13.94
CA ALA A 175 -24.91 18.11 14.97
C ALA A 175 -25.51 19.17 15.92
N ARG A 176 -24.75 20.21 16.29
CA ARG A 176 -25.26 21.31 17.11
C ARG A 176 -26.39 22.07 16.43
N LEU A 177 -26.33 22.27 15.11
CA LEU A 177 -27.41 22.89 14.34
C LEU A 177 -28.69 22.04 14.36
N PHE A 178 -28.56 20.72 14.52
CA PHE A 178 -29.71 19.84 14.72
C PHE A 178 -30.25 19.92 16.16
N GLN A 179 -29.40 20.14 17.17
CA GLN A 179 -29.83 20.19 18.58
C GLN A 179 -30.53 21.49 18.99
N THR A 180 -30.39 22.57 18.22
CA THR A 180 -31.03 23.85 18.56
C THR A 180 -32.45 23.92 17.99
N SER A 181 -33.41 24.02 18.92
CA SER A 181 -34.84 24.37 18.76
C SER A 181 -35.83 23.32 18.22
N SER A 182 -36.62 22.78 19.17
CA SER A 182 -38.01 22.30 19.00
C SER A 182 -38.30 21.01 18.20
N ASN A 183 -37.51 19.93 18.30
CA ASN A 183 -37.82 18.62 17.65
C ASN A 183 -38.13 18.67 16.13
N ASN A 184 -37.97 19.83 15.48
CA ASN A 184 -38.27 20.12 14.10
C ASN A 184 -36.95 20.47 13.43
N TYR A 185 -36.17 19.43 13.16
CA TYR A 185 -34.89 19.56 12.45
C TYR A 185 -35.13 20.22 11.09
N PRO A 186 -34.35 21.25 10.70
CA PRO A 186 -34.36 21.74 9.33
C PRO A 186 -34.09 20.55 8.41
N THR A 187 -35.06 20.24 7.54
CA THR A 187 -34.90 19.17 6.57
C THR A 187 -33.99 19.69 5.46
N TYR A 188 -32.73 19.27 5.48
CA TYR A 188 -31.81 19.53 4.39
C TYR A 188 -32.12 18.58 3.23
N PRO A 189 -31.96 19.01 1.96
CA PRO A 189 -32.24 18.13 0.82
C PRO A 189 -31.24 16.97 0.68
N TYR A 190 -30.05 17.08 1.28
CA TYR A 190 -28.99 16.07 1.22
C TYR A 190 -28.75 15.45 2.59
N ARG A 191 -28.57 14.12 2.63
CA ARG A 191 -27.95 13.45 3.79
C ARG A 191 -26.45 13.72 3.76
N VAL A 192 -25.84 14.02 4.91
CA VAL A 192 -24.37 14.09 5.02
C VAL A 192 -23.88 12.86 5.78
N ARG A 193 -22.90 12.16 5.20
CA ARG A 193 -22.24 10.99 5.77
C ARG A 193 -20.79 11.34 6.07
N PHE A 194 -20.41 11.25 7.33
CA PHE A 194 -19.03 11.42 7.80
C PHE A 194 -18.40 10.04 7.95
N CYS A 195 -17.27 9.78 7.30
CA CYS A 195 -16.61 8.48 7.38
C CYS A 195 -15.12 8.58 7.70
N TRP A 196 -14.69 7.78 8.65
CA TRP A 196 -13.29 7.51 8.96
C TRP A 196 -12.89 6.19 8.31
N TRP A 197 -12.04 6.28 7.29
CA TRP A 197 -11.59 5.13 6.51
C TRP A 197 -10.48 4.38 7.26
N GLY A 198 -10.62 3.07 7.37
CA GLY A 198 -9.53 2.21 7.79
C GLY A 198 -8.61 1.83 6.62
N ALA A 199 -7.37 1.46 6.93
CA ALA A 199 -6.44 0.86 5.97
C ALA A 199 -6.21 1.69 4.69
N GLU A 200 -6.13 3.02 4.83
CA GLU A 200 -5.74 3.90 3.74
C GLU A 200 -4.27 3.71 3.38
N GLU A 201 -3.42 3.60 4.39
CA GLU A 201 -1.96 3.56 4.26
C GLU A 201 -1.47 2.29 3.57
N ILE A 202 -2.37 1.32 3.46
CA ILE A 202 -2.18 0.06 2.78
C ILE A 202 -3.04 0.00 1.51
N GLY A 203 -3.29 1.13 0.86
CA GLY A 203 -3.89 1.17 -0.48
C GLY A 203 -5.40 1.39 -0.51
N LEU A 204 -5.88 2.36 0.28
CA LEU A 204 -7.26 2.88 0.21
C LEU A 204 -8.34 1.83 0.49
N LEU A 205 -8.02 0.74 1.21
CA LEU A 205 -8.89 -0.43 1.30
C LEU A 205 -10.27 -0.08 1.89
N GLY A 206 -10.29 0.75 2.94
CA GLY A 206 -11.53 1.17 3.58
C GLY A 206 -12.45 1.96 2.64
N SER A 207 -11.93 2.96 1.95
CA SER A 207 -12.75 3.79 1.07
C SER A 207 -13.21 3.03 -0.18
N ILE A 208 -12.36 2.15 -0.74
CA ILE A 208 -12.76 1.25 -1.84
C ILE A 208 -13.91 0.34 -1.40
N HIS A 209 -13.76 -0.31 -0.24
CA HIS A 209 -14.82 -1.17 0.30
C HIS A 209 -16.13 -0.40 0.50
N HIS A 210 -16.09 0.85 0.96
CA HIS A 210 -17.28 1.68 1.09
C HIS A 210 -18.01 1.92 -0.24
N VAL A 211 -17.25 2.22 -1.30
CA VAL A 211 -17.81 2.47 -2.64
C VAL A 211 -18.42 1.19 -3.20
N GLU A 212 -17.75 0.04 -3.07
CA GLU A 212 -18.27 -1.25 -3.52
C GLU A 212 -19.59 -1.61 -2.84
N GLN A 213 -19.68 -1.40 -1.52
CA GLN A 213 -20.92 -1.62 -0.77
C GLN A 213 -22.04 -0.63 -1.15
N ALA A 214 -21.70 0.59 -1.57
CA ALA A 214 -22.69 1.56 -2.02
C ALA A 214 -23.33 1.14 -3.36
N ILE A 215 -22.55 0.60 -4.30
CA ILE A 215 -23.03 0.12 -5.61
C ILE A 215 -23.96 -1.09 -5.46
N LEU A 216 -23.67 -1.99 -4.54
CA LEU A 216 -24.49 -3.20 -4.33
C LEU A 216 -25.86 -2.91 -3.72
N ASN A 217 -26.04 -1.73 -3.11
CA ASN A 217 -27.27 -1.31 -2.45
C ASN A 217 -28.08 -0.27 -3.25
N SER A 218 -27.69 0.00 -4.51
CA SER A 218 -28.39 0.89 -5.46
C SER A 218 -29.08 0.10 -6.57
#